data_AF-A0A7V3A268-F1
#
_entry.id   AF-A0A7V3A268-F1
#
_cell.length_a   1.000
_cell.length_b   1.000
_cell.length_c   1.000
_cell.angle_alpha   90.00
_cell.angle_beta   90.00
_cell.angle_gamma   90.00
#
_symmetry.space_group_name_H-M   'P 1'
#
loop_
_entity.id
_entity.type
_entity.pdbx_description
1 polymer ?
#
loop_
_entity_poly.entity_id
_entity_poly.type
_entity_poly.pdbx_seq_one_letter_code
_entity_poly.pdbx_strand_id
1 'polypeptide(L)'
;MKTKAHKFLSILKMELEEIEEDLKTLLEIYRCHEQKHEITNYVLQENSSLIQAEIAALRSLFKFLDTFSLEEYESLEALAEGVLAKFKELIKKKEYPQALYFLIERRVQKVVKYLAMA
;
A
#
# COMPACT_ATOMS: atom_id res chain seq x y z
N MET A 1 -24.89 -0.84 2.96
CA MET A 1 -23.73 0.04 2.70
C MET A 1 -22.65 -0.10 3.79
N LYS A 2 -22.93 0.15 5.09
CA LYS A 2 -21.96 -0.06 6.19
C LYS A 2 -21.21 -1.41 6.14
N THR A 3 -21.89 -2.54 5.91
CA THR A 3 -21.23 -3.86 5.81
C THR A 3 -20.26 -3.98 4.62
N LYS A 4 -20.61 -3.42 3.45
CA LYS A 4 -19.73 -3.42 2.27
C LYS A 4 -18.51 -2.52 2.49
N ALA A 5 -18.69 -1.38 3.16
CA ALA A 5 -17.61 -0.46 3.52
C ALA A 5 -16.58 -1.08 4.49
N HIS A 6 -17.04 -1.80 5.52
CA HIS A 6 -16.14 -2.53 6.42
C HIS A 6 -15.38 -3.62 5.68
N LYS A 7 -16.08 -4.43 4.86
CA LYS A 7 -15.44 -5.45 4.01
C LYS A 7 -14.40 -4.84 3.07
N PHE A 8 -14.70 -3.69 2.47
CA PHE A 8 -13.76 -2.97 1.62
C PHE A 8 -12.47 -2.62 2.36
N LEU A 9 -12.57 -2.00 3.54
CA LEU A 9 -11.39 -1.66 4.33
C LEU A 9 -10.60 -2.89 4.78
N SER A 10 -11.29 -3.96 5.21
CA SER A 10 -10.63 -5.20 5.63
C SER A 10 -9.86 -5.84 4.48
N ILE A 11 -10.49 -6.00 3.31
CA ILE A 11 -9.83 -6.61 2.15
C ILE A 11 -8.71 -5.70 1.64
N LEU A 12 -8.92 -4.38 1.59
CA LEU A 12 -7.87 -3.44 1.18
C LEU A 12 -6.67 -3.50 2.12
N LYS A 13 -6.88 -3.61 3.44
CA LYS A 13 -5.81 -3.78 4.41
C LYS A 13 -5.02 -5.06 4.13
N MET A 14 -5.69 -6.19 3.89
CA MET A 14 -5.03 -7.45 3.53
C MET A 14 -4.22 -7.33 2.23
N GLU A 15 -4.75 -6.70 1.19
CA GLU A 15 -4.03 -6.49 -0.09
C GLU A 15 -2.80 -5.57 0.07
N LEU A 16 -2.86 -4.61 0.99
CA LEU A 16 -1.72 -3.74 1.30
C LEU A 16 -0.69 -4.47 2.19
N GLU A 17 -1.12 -5.36 3.09
CA GLU A 17 -0.24 -6.21 3.90
C GLU A 17 0.56 -7.17 3.00
N GLU A 18 -0.10 -7.78 2.01
CA GLU A 18 0.54 -8.62 0.99
C GLU A 18 1.66 -7.86 0.25
N ILE A 19 1.42 -6.59 -0.13
CA ILE A 19 2.46 -5.76 -0.75
C ILE A 19 3.63 -5.50 0.21
N GLU A 20 3.37 -5.25 1.51
CA GLU A 20 4.45 -5.06 2.47
C GLU A 20 5.30 -6.34 2.62
N GLU A 21 4.68 -7.51 2.61
CA GLU A 21 5.37 -8.81 2.64
C GLU A 21 6.20 -9.07 1.38
N ASP A 22 5.67 -8.74 0.21
CA ASP A 22 6.41 -8.83 -1.07
C ASP A 22 7.66 -7.94 -1.04
N LEU A 23 7.53 -6.69 -0.56
CA LEU A 23 8.65 -5.76 -0.44
C LEU A 23 9.71 -6.24 0.57
N LYS A 24 9.29 -6.82 1.71
CA LYS A 24 10.21 -7.45 2.68
C LYS A 24 10.94 -8.63 2.06
N THR A 25 10.24 -9.45 1.27
CA THR A 25 10.83 -10.59 0.56
C THR A 25 11.87 -10.12 -0.45
N LEU A 26 11.57 -9.07 -1.22
CA LEU A 26 12.51 -8.46 -2.16
C LEU A 26 13.77 -7.91 -1.47
N LEU A 27 13.60 -7.29 -0.30
CA LEU A 27 14.73 -6.82 0.51
C LEU A 27 15.65 -7.98 0.94
N GLU A 28 15.06 -9.10 1.33
CA GLU A 28 15.81 -10.29 1.74
C GLU A 28 16.54 -10.96 0.57
N ILE A 29 15.93 -10.95 -0.62
CA ILE A 29 16.58 -11.41 -1.86
C ILE A 29 17.85 -10.59 -2.13
N TYR A 30 17.80 -9.25 -2.03
CA TYR A 30 18.99 -8.42 -2.20
C TYR A 30 20.07 -8.70 -1.16
N ARG A 31 19.70 -8.94 0.10
CA ARG A 31 20.67 -9.34 1.14
C ARG A 31 21.34 -10.66 0.81
N CYS A 32 20.59 -11.64 0.31
CA CYS A 32 21.13 -12.93 -0.11
C CYS A 32 22.10 -12.77 -1.29
N HIS A 33 21.80 -11.92 -2.27
CA HIS A 33 22.70 -11.61 -3.37
C HIS A 33 24.01 -10.93 -2.90
N GLU A 34 23.92 -10.03 -1.93
CA GLU A 34 25.11 -9.38 -1.35
C GLU A 34 26.00 -10.37 -0.60
N GLN A 35 25.40 -11.26 0.21
CA GLN A 35 26.10 -12.33 0.93
C GLN A 35 26.81 -13.32 -0.02
N LYS A 36 26.26 -13.52 -1.23
CA LYS A 36 26.86 -14.32 -2.30
C LYS A 36 27.88 -13.55 -3.14
N HIS A 37 28.13 -12.28 -2.82
CA HIS A 37 28.98 -11.35 -3.57
C HIS A 37 28.53 -11.14 -5.03
N GLU A 38 27.24 -11.32 -5.33
CA GLU A 38 26.64 -11.07 -6.65
C GLU A 38 26.32 -9.58 -6.85
N ILE A 39 26.12 -8.85 -5.75
CA ILE A 39 26.04 -7.39 -5.71
C ILE A 39 26.97 -6.83 -4.63
N THR A 40 27.34 -5.56 -4.77
CA THR A 40 28.11 -4.87 -3.72
C THR A 40 27.19 -4.33 -2.63
N ASN A 41 27.74 -4.08 -1.44
CA ASN A 41 27.01 -3.39 -0.37
C ASN A 41 26.47 -2.01 -0.81
N TYR A 42 27.16 -1.31 -1.72
CA TYR A 42 26.67 -0.06 -2.30
C TYR A 42 25.35 -0.27 -3.06
N VAL A 43 25.30 -1.29 -3.94
CA VAL A 43 24.08 -1.64 -4.70
C VAL A 43 22.97 -2.11 -3.75
N LEU A 44 23.30 -2.88 -2.71
CA LEU A 44 22.33 -3.26 -1.68
C LEU A 44 21.72 -2.03 -1.01
N GLN A 45 22.54 -1.06 -0.60
CA GLN A 45 22.06 0.16 0.07
C GLN A 45 21.16 1.00 -0.84
N GLU A 46 21.55 1.18 -2.10
CA GLU A 46 20.75 1.93 -3.07
C GLU A 46 19.38 1.26 -3.29
N ASN A 47 19.37 -0.04 -3.58
CA ASN A 47 18.14 -0.80 -3.79
C ASN A 47 17.25 -0.85 -2.53
N SER A 48 17.86 -1.02 -1.36
CA SER A 48 17.13 -1.14 -0.09
C SER A 48 16.49 0.17 0.34
N SER A 49 17.09 1.31 0.01
CA SER A 49 16.62 2.63 0.46
C SER A 49 15.22 2.94 -0.07
N LEU A 50 14.96 2.66 -1.35
CA LEU A 50 13.63 2.85 -1.95
C LEU A 50 12.60 1.91 -1.31
N ILE A 51 12.93 0.62 -1.20
CA ILE A 51 12.04 -0.40 -0.63
C ILE A 51 11.67 -0.06 0.82
N GLN A 52 12.64 0.40 1.61
CA GLN A 52 12.38 0.82 2.98
C GLN A 52 11.46 2.04 3.06
N ALA A 53 11.61 3.00 2.14
CA ALA A 53 10.70 4.15 2.04
C ALA A 53 9.27 3.71 1.69
N GLU A 54 9.11 2.74 0.78
CA GLU A 54 7.80 2.18 0.42
C GLU A 54 7.15 1.41 1.58
N ILE A 55 7.91 0.60 2.31
CA ILE A 55 7.43 -0.09 3.53
C ILE A 55 6.98 0.93 4.58
N ALA A 56 7.76 1.99 4.80
CA ALA A 56 7.40 3.06 5.74
C ALA A 56 6.13 3.81 5.32
N ALA A 57 5.93 4.00 4.02
CA ALA A 57 4.74 4.58 3.46
C ALA A 57 3.51 3.69 3.69
N LEU A 58 3.59 2.40 3.38
CA LEU A 58 2.52 1.41 3.64
C LEU A 58 2.12 1.39 5.12
N ARG A 59 3.09 1.39 6.03
CA ARG A 59 2.81 1.47 7.48
C ARG A 59 2.07 2.73 7.89
N SER A 60 2.35 3.87 7.24
CA SER A 60 1.60 5.10 7.48
C SER A 60 0.17 5.01 6.93
N LEU A 61 -0.01 4.34 5.80
CA LEU A 61 -1.32 4.13 5.18
C LEU A 61 -2.19 3.20 6.02
N PHE A 62 -1.63 2.14 6.61
CA PHE A 62 -2.37 1.28 7.56
C PHE A 62 -2.92 2.05 8.75
N LYS A 63 -2.07 2.85 9.39
CA LYS A 63 -2.49 3.70 10.52
C LYS A 63 -3.62 4.65 10.14
N PHE A 64 -3.57 5.15 8.91
CA PHE A 64 -4.64 6.00 8.39
C PHE A 64 -5.95 5.21 8.21
N LEU A 65 -5.90 4.03 7.58
CA LEU A 65 -7.07 3.17 7.39
C LEU A 65 -7.72 2.75 8.72
N ASP A 66 -6.92 2.51 9.77
CA ASP A 66 -7.43 2.17 11.10
C ASP A 66 -8.25 3.32 11.75
N THR A 67 -7.99 4.57 11.34
CA THR A 67 -8.69 5.77 11.82
C THR A 67 -9.75 6.31 10.86
N PHE A 68 -9.97 5.62 9.73
CA PHE A 68 -10.79 6.14 8.64
C PHE A 68 -12.28 6.07 8.97
N SER A 69 -12.98 7.20 8.90
CA SER A 69 -14.44 7.27 9.14
C SER A 69 -15.21 6.76 7.92
N LEU A 70 -16.05 5.75 8.14
CA LEU A 70 -16.92 5.19 7.11
C LEU A 70 -18.27 5.91 6.98
N GLU A 71 -18.60 6.80 7.92
CA GLU A 71 -19.94 7.39 8.04
C GLU A 71 -20.19 8.52 7.04
N GLU A 72 -19.14 9.04 6.44
CA GLU A 72 -19.17 10.18 5.52
C GLU A 72 -19.43 9.77 4.06
N TYR A 73 -19.55 8.48 3.76
CA TYR A 73 -19.58 7.97 2.38
C TYR A 73 -20.87 7.21 2.07
N GLU A 74 -21.57 7.66 1.01
CA GLU A 74 -22.87 7.13 0.62
C GLU A 74 -22.78 5.86 -0.27
N SER A 75 -21.66 5.70 -0.99
CA SER A 75 -21.42 4.57 -1.90
C SER A 75 -20.02 3.98 -1.75
N LEU A 76 -19.82 2.77 -2.30
CA LEU A 76 -18.52 2.10 -2.29
C LEU A 76 -17.52 2.86 -3.17
N GLU A 77 -18.00 3.43 -4.26
CA GLU A 77 -17.23 4.24 -5.20
C GLU A 77 -16.75 5.53 -4.54
N ALA A 78 -17.65 6.24 -3.85
CA ALA A 78 -17.30 7.46 -3.10
C ALA A 78 -16.29 7.16 -1.98
N LEU A 79 -16.45 6.02 -1.29
CA LEU A 79 -15.50 5.55 -0.29
C LEU A 79 -14.11 5.28 -0.91
N ALA A 80 -14.07 4.57 -2.03
CA ALA A 80 -12.81 4.26 -2.73
C ALA A 80 -12.10 5.52 -3.21
N GLU A 81 -12.84 6.47 -3.81
CA GLU A 81 -12.30 7.77 -4.22
C GLU A 81 -11.78 8.58 -3.03
N GLY A 82 -12.52 8.59 -1.90
CA GLY A 82 -12.10 9.25 -0.67
C GLY A 82 -10.79 8.69 -0.12
N VAL A 83 -10.65 7.36 -0.10
CA VAL A 83 -9.40 6.69 0.30
C VAL A 83 -8.26 7.04 -0.66
N LEU A 84 -8.47 7.01 -1.98
CA LEU A 84 -7.45 7.36 -2.96
C LEU A 84 -6.99 8.81 -2.84
N ALA A 85 -7.92 9.74 -2.67
CA ALA A 85 -7.60 11.15 -2.47
C ALA A 85 -6.72 11.35 -1.24
N LYS A 86 -7.04 10.67 -0.13
CA LYS A 86 -6.27 10.75 1.12
C LYS A 86 -4.90 10.10 1.00
N PHE A 87 -4.79 8.98 0.29
CA PHE A 87 -3.51 8.35 -0.01
C PHE A 87 -2.64 9.25 -0.87
N LYS A 88 -3.21 9.91 -1.89
CA LYS A 88 -2.50 10.88 -2.73
C LYS A 88 -1.99 12.06 -1.91
N GLU A 89 -2.81 12.61 -1.02
CA GLU A 89 -2.42 13.66 -0.07
C GLU A 89 -1.27 13.21 0.83
N LEU A 90 -1.36 12.00 1.39
CA LEU A 90 -0.33 11.47 2.30
C LEU A 90 1.00 11.24 1.59
N ILE A 91 0.97 10.64 0.40
CA ILE A 91 2.16 10.40 -0.42
C ILE A 91 2.84 11.72 -0.78
N LYS A 92 2.06 12.73 -1.19
CA LYS A 92 2.60 14.06 -1.49
C LYS A 92 3.17 14.74 -0.26
N LYS A 93 2.47 14.72 0.87
CA LYS A 93 2.87 15.43 2.10
C LYS A 93 4.12 14.85 2.75
N LYS A 94 4.31 13.53 2.66
CA LYS A 94 5.45 12.83 3.25
C LYS A 94 6.55 12.52 2.22
N GLU A 95 6.43 13.06 1.01
CA GLU A 95 7.38 12.86 -0.09
C GLU A 95 7.68 11.38 -0.37
N TYR A 96 6.65 10.54 -0.25
CA TYR A 96 6.78 9.12 -0.53
C TYR A 96 6.90 8.85 -2.04
N PRO A 97 7.48 7.70 -2.43
CA PRO A 97 7.61 7.30 -3.83
C PRO A 97 6.26 7.31 -4.55
N GLN A 98 6.15 8.06 -5.65
CA GLN A 98 4.90 8.18 -6.42
C GLN A 98 4.50 6.85 -7.07
N ALA A 99 5.45 5.97 -7.37
CA ALA A 99 5.19 4.64 -7.90
C ALA A 99 4.24 3.82 -7.00
N LEU A 100 4.33 4.03 -5.67
CA LEU A 100 3.47 3.36 -4.70
C LEU A 100 2.00 3.74 -4.86
N TYR A 101 1.69 4.98 -5.25
CA TYR A 101 0.31 5.42 -5.47
C TYR A 101 -0.38 4.57 -6.55
N PHE A 102 0.31 4.35 -7.68
CA PHE A 102 -0.24 3.55 -8.78
C PHE A 102 -0.49 2.09 -8.37
N LEU A 103 0.39 1.52 -7.54
CA LEU A 103 0.20 0.17 -7.01
C LEU A 103 -1.04 0.12 -6.13
N ILE A 104 -1.19 1.07 -5.20
CA ILE A 104 -2.34 1.14 -4.30
C ILE A 104 -3.64 1.39 -5.06
N GLU A 105 -3.63 2.29 -6.04
CA GLU A 105 -4.79 2.59 -6.89
C GLU A 105 -5.33 1.33 -7.57
N ARG A 106 -4.43 0.51 -8.14
CA ARG A 106 -4.79 -0.77 -8.73
C ARG A 106 -5.41 -1.74 -7.71
N ARG A 107 -4.92 -1.77 -6.47
CA ARG A 107 -5.49 -2.60 -5.39
C ARG A 107 -6.87 -2.12 -4.98
N VAL A 108 -7.07 -0.83 -4.78
CA VAL A 108 -8.39 -0.25 -4.48
C VAL A 108 -9.40 -0.63 -5.56
N GLN A 109 -9.04 -0.45 -6.84
CA GLN A 109 -9.91 -0.83 -7.96
C GLN A 109 -10.22 -2.33 -7.99
N LYS A 110 -9.25 -3.20 -7.66
CA LYS A 110 -9.45 -4.65 -7.56
C LYS A 110 -10.47 -4.99 -6.47
N VAL A 111 -10.35 -4.39 -5.28
CA VAL A 111 -11.28 -4.63 -4.16
C VAL A 111 -12.68 -4.13 -4.48
N VAL A 112 -12.81 -2.94 -5.08
CA VAL A 112 -14.11 -2.42 -5.54
C VAL A 112 -14.76 -3.38 -6.53
N LYS A 113 -14.03 -3.84 -7.55
CA LYS A 113 -14.53 -4.81 -8.54
C LYS A 113 -14.99 -6.11 -7.88
N TYR A 114 -14.19 -6.65 -6.95
CA TYR A 114 -14.54 -7.87 -6.22
C TYR A 114 -15.84 -7.72 -5.41
N LEU A 115 -16.02 -6.59 -4.72
CA LEU A 115 -17.22 -6.31 -3.91
C LEU A 115 -18.45 -5.90 -4.73
N ALA A 116 -18.27 -5.49 -5.98
CA ALA A 116 -19.35 -5.25 -6.93
C ALA A 116 -19.90 -6.56 -7.52
N MET A 117 -19.04 -7.58 -7.64
CA MET A 117 -19.41 -8.93 -8.10
C MET A 117 -19.99 -9.82 -6.98
N ALA A 118 -19.84 -9.41 -5.71
CA ALA A 118 -20.29 -10.12 -4.50
C ALA A 118 -21.55 -9.51 -3.87
#